data_AF-A0A537JTD0-F1
#
_entry.id   AF-A0A537JTD0-F1
#
_cell.length_a   1.000
_cell.length_b   1.000
_cell.length_c   1.000
_cell.angle_alpha   90.00
_cell.angle_beta   90.00
_cell.angle_gamma   90.00
#
_symmetry.space_group_name_H-M   'P 1'
#
loop_
_entity.id
_entity.type
_entity.pdbx_description
1 polymer ?
#
loop_
_entity_poly.entity_id
_entity_poly.type
_entity_poly.pdbx_seq_one_letter_code
_entity_poly.pdbx_strand_id
1 'polypeptide(L)' 'MQSWIDFHENKTEEQIFSEVEFIGYDGAKWKAELVDIALQLIYHSIHHRAQMQMLIRQQGMEPDFIDYIGTKYRKIF' A
#
# COMPACT_ATOMS: atom_id res chain seq x y z
N MET A 1 -7.70 -1.75 11.33
CA MET A 1 -7.47 -2.73 10.25
C MET A 1 -8.78 -3.31 9.75
N GLN A 2 -9.67 -3.79 10.64
CA GLN A 2 -10.95 -4.41 10.26
C GLN A 2 -11.79 -3.55 9.30
N SER A 3 -11.95 -2.26 9.58
CA SER A 3 -12.69 -1.33 8.70
C SER A 3 -12.16 -1.25 7.27
N TRP A 4 -10.85 -1.42 7.06
CA TRP A 4 -10.24 -1.44 5.72
C TRP A 4 -10.49 -2.77 5.01
N ILE A 5 -10.40 -3.87 5.76
CA ILE A 5 -10.72 -5.22 5.26
C ILE A 5 -12.19 -5.25 4.83
N ASP A 6 -13.10 -4.83 5.71
CA ASP A 6 -14.53 -4.76 5.42
C ASP A 6 -14.81 -3.84 4.21
N PHE A 7 -14.12 -2.71 4.10
CA PHE A 7 -14.29 -1.80 2.95
C PHE A 7 -13.89 -2.44 1.61
N HIS A 8 -12.82 -3.24 1.61
CA HIS A 8 -12.34 -3.95 0.43
C HIS A 8 -13.21 -5.17 0.10
N GLU A 9 -13.54 -5.99 1.09
CA GLU A 9 -14.34 -7.21 0.91
C GLU A 9 -15.78 -6.92 0.46
N ASN A 10 -16.31 -5.74 0.78
CA ASN A 10 -17.63 -5.30 0.34
C ASN A 10 -17.62 -4.55 -1.01
N LYS A 11 -16.55 -4.67 -1.82
CA LYS A 11 -16.48 -4.08 -3.17
C LYS A 11 -16.41 -5.13 -4.26
N THR A 12 -17.14 -4.86 -5.34
CA THR A 12 -16.93 -5.58 -6.61
C THR A 12 -15.69 -5.03 -7.32
N GLU A 13 -15.19 -5.79 -8.29
CA GLU A 13 -14.08 -5.36 -9.13
C GLU A 13 -14.40 -4.04 -9.85
N GLU A 14 -15.60 -3.91 -10.43
CA GLU A 14 -16.02 -2.67 -11.10
C GLU A 14 -16.02 -1.46 -10.16
N GLN A 15 -16.36 -1.66 -8.88
CA GLN A 15 -16.31 -0.59 -7.89
C GLN A 15 -14.87 -0.19 -7.54
N ILE A 16 -13.92 -1.14 -7.56
CA ILE A 16 -12.50 -0.86 -7.35
C ILE A 16 -11.91 -0.01 -8.49
N PHE A 17 -12.36 -0.26 -9.73
CA PHE A 17 -11.96 0.51 -10.91
C PHE A 17 -12.87 1.73 -11.18
N SER A 18 -13.74 2.08 -10.23
CA SER A 18 -14.58 3.27 -10.35
C SER A 18 -13.93 4.49 -9.70
N GLU A 19 -14.33 5.67 -10.17
CA GLU A 19 -13.89 6.93 -9.59
C GLU A 19 -14.64 7.25 -8.30
N VAL A 20 -13.91 7.81 -7.33
CA VAL A 20 -14.45 8.27 -6.05
C VAL A 20 -14.15 9.75 -5.86
N GLU A 21 -15.10 10.48 -5.27
CA GLU A 21 -14.93 11.87 -4.87
C GLU A 21 -14.39 11.95 -3.44
N PHE A 22 -13.48 12.90 -3.17
CA PHE A 22 -12.93 13.15 -1.84
C PHE A 22 -12.53 14.61 -1.66
N ILE A 23 -12.33 15.02 -0.40
CA ILE A 23 -11.81 16.35 -0.06
C ILE A 23 -10.30 16.25 0.16
N GLY A 24 -9.55 17.06 -0.57
CA GLY A 24 -8.10 17.13 -0.46
C GLY A 24 -7.65 17.89 0.78
N TYR A 25 -6.36 17.81 1.10
CA TYR A 25 -5.75 18.58 2.19
C TYR A 25 -5.83 20.10 1.99
N ASP A 26 -6.00 20.54 0.74
CA ASP A 26 -6.24 21.92 0.34
C ASP A 26 -7.71 22.36 0.48
N GLY A 27 -8.60 21.45 0.92
CA GLY A 27 -10.04 21.69 1.05
C GLY A 27 -10.80 21.61 -0.28
N ALA A 28 -10.12 21.36 -1.40
CA ALA A 28 -10.77 21.23 -2.70
C ALA A 28 -11.41 19.84 -2.88
N LYS A 29 -12.37 19.75 -3.81
CA LYS A 29 -12.96 18.48 -4.24
C LYS A 29 -12.10 17.85 -5.33
N TRP A 30 -11.75 16.60 -5.13
CA TRP A 30 -10.93 15.81 -6.04
C TRP A 30 -11.66 14.53 -6.43
N LYS A 31 -11.24 13.96 -7.56
CA LYS A 31 -11.70 12.69 -8.10
C LYS A 31 -10.50 11.85 -8.54
N ALA A 32 -10.52 10.56 -8.24
CA ALA A 32 -9.56 9.59 -8.76
C ALA A 32 -10.18 8.18 -8.74
N GLU A 33 -9.65 7.26 -9.54
CA GLU A 33 -10.01 5.84 -9.43
C GLU A 33 -9.58 5.29 -8.07
N LEU A 34 -10.43 4.46 -7.46
CA LEU A 34 -10.15 3.89 -6.16
C LEU A 34 -8.89 3.00 -6.18
N VAL A 35 -8.64 2.30 -7.29
CA VAL A 35 -7.42 1.51 -7.50
C VAL A 35 -6.15 2.36 -7.45
N ASP A 36 -6.17 3.56 -8.03
CA ASP A 36 -5.01 4.46 -8.04
C ASP A 36 -4.71 5.00 -6.63
N ILE A 37 -5.76 5.31 -5.86
CA ILE A 37 -5.61 5.70 -4.45
C ILE A 37 -4.99 4.55 -3.64
N ALA A 38 -5.47 3.32 -3.84
CA ALA A 38 -4.94 2.14 -3.16
C ALA A 38 -3.48 1.86 -3.53
N LEU A 39 -3.13 1.95 -4.82
CA LEU A 39 -1.75 1.82 -5.30
C LEU A 39 -0.84 2.89 -4.70
N GLN A 40 -1.26 4.15 -4.70
CA GLN A 40 -0.50 5.24 -4.10
C GLN A 40 -0.25 4.99 -2.61
N LEU A 41 -1.25 4.52 -1.86
CA LEU A 41 -1.09 4.18 -0.45
C LEU A 41 -0.06 3.07 -0.22
N ILE A 42 -0.07 2.03 -1.06
CA ILE A 42 0.88 0.92 -1.01
C ILE A 42 2.29 1.42 -1.33
N TYR A 43 2.47 2.18 -2.42
CA TYR A 43 3.78 2.70 -2.80
C TYR A 43 4.36 3.66 -1.77
N HIS A 44 3.52 4.52 -1.19
CA HIS A 44 3.93 5.41 -0.11
C HIS A 44 4.40 4.64 1.12
N SER A 45 3.71 3.54 1.47
CA SER A 45 4.10 2.65 2.56
C SER A 45 5.44 1.95 2.29
N ILE A 46 5.66 1.48 1.06
CA ILE A 46 6.93 0.85 0.64
C ILE A 46 8.07 1.87 0.69
N HIS A 47 7.85 3.09 0.22
CA HIS A 47 8.83 4.18 0.25
C HIS A 47 9.34 4.44 1.68
N HIS A 48 8.43 4.65 2.63
CA HIS A 48 8.82 4.87 4.03
C HIS A 48 9.45 3.64 4.68
N ARG A 49 9.01 2.44 4.33
CA ARG A 49 9.63 1.20 4.82
C ARG A 49 11.09 1.07 4.36
N ALA A 50 11.40 1.43 3.12
CA ALA A 50 12.77 1.44 2.61
C ALA A 50 13.65 2.44 3.36
N GLN A 51 13.14 3.63 3.67
CA GLN A 51 13.84 4.62 4.51
C GLN A 51 14.16 4.05 5.90
N MET A 52 13.20 3.37 6.54
CA MET A 52 13.43 2.71 7.82
C MET A 52 14.47 1.60 7.74
N GLN A 53 14.47 0.78 6.69
CA GLN A 53 15.49 -0.25 6.49
C GLN A 53 16.89 0.35 6.39
N MET A 54 17.05 1.48 5.71
CA MET A 54 18.33 2.18 5.67
C MET A 54 18.79 2.63 7.05
N LEU A 55 17.90 3.21 7.85
CA LEU A 55 18.21 3.65 9.22
C LEU A 55 18.60 2.48 10.14
N ILE A 56 17.95 1.32 10.00
CA ILE A 56 18.31 0.10 10.74
C ILE A 56 19.72 -0.36 10.36
N ARG A 57 20.04 -0.41 9.06
CA ARG A 57 21.37 -0.78 8.57
C ARG A 57 22.46 0.19 9.04
N GLN A 58 22.18 1.49 9.06
CA GLN A 58 23.12 2.50 9.57
C GLN A 58 23.49 2.32 11.04
N GLN A 59 22.63 1.66 11.82
CA GLN A 59 22.88 1.31 13.22
C GLN A 59 23.64 -0.02 13.39
N GLY A 60 24.07 -0.64 12.29
CA GLY A 60 24.75 -1.94 12.32
C GLY A 60 23.82 -3.13 12.56
N MET A 61 22.51 -2.94 12.43
CA MET A 61 21.50 -3.99 12.59
C MET A 61 21.05 -4.52 11.22
N GLU A 62 20.63 -5.79 11.18
CA GLU A 62 20.01 -6.37 9.99
C GLU A 62 18.49 -6.14 10.04
N PRO A 63 17.87 -5.51 9.02
CA PRO A 63 16.43 -5.35 8.94
C PRO A 63 15.72 -6.65 8.54
N ASP A 64 14.44 -6.74 8.87
CA ASP A 64 13.59 -7.85 8.46
C ASP A 64 13.52 -8.01 6.94
N PHE A 65 13.33 -9.24 6.49
CA PHE A 65 13.06 -9.57 5.09
C PHE A 65 11.64 -9.16 4.70
N ILE A 66 11.50 -8.31 3.70
CA ILE A 66 10.21 -7.69 3.30
C ILE A 66 9.91 -7.79 1.80
N ASP A 67 10.69 -8.57 1.04
CA ASP A 67 10.46 -8.70 -0.41
C ASP A 67 9.14 -9.43 -0.66
N TYR A 68 8.24 -8.79 -1.43
CA TYR A 68 6.94 -9.38 -1.73
C TYR A 68 7.06 -10.69 -2.52
N ILE A 69 7.89 -10.72 -3.57
CA ILE A 69 8.13 -11.92 -4.37
C ILE A 69 8.78 -13.00 -3.48
N GLY A 70 9.70 -12.56 -2.62
CA GLY A 70 10.20 -13.25 -1.42
C GLY A 70 9.19 -14.13 -0.69
N THR A 71 8.00 -13.58 -0.45
CA THR A 71 6.92 -14.26 0.28
C THR A 71 6.03 -15.15 -0.60
N LYS A 72 6.18 -15.09 -1.93
CA LYS A 72 5.32 -15.79 -2.89
C LYS A 72 5.99 -17.00 -3.53
N TYR A 73 7.29 -16.93 -3.83
CA TYR A 73 7.95 -18.07 -4.47
C TYR A 73 8.09 -19.24 -3.50
N ARG A 74 8.08 -20.45 -4.06
CA ARG A 74 8.36 -21.70 -3.35
C ARG A 74 9.52 -22.40 -4.03
N LYS A 75 10.38 -23.05 -3.25
CA LYS A 75 11.41 -23.94 -3.80
C LYS A 75 10.75 -25.16 -4.43
N ILE A 76 11.26 -25.57 -5.58
CA ILE A 76 10.79 -26.75 -6.31
C ILE A 76 11.70 -27.97 -6.00
N PHE A 77 12.91 -27.72 -5.47
CA PHE A 77 13.90 -28.71 -5.05
C PHE A 77 14.63 -28.23 -3.80
#